data_AF-A0A3D4M5I3-F1
#
_entry.id   AF-A0A3D4M5I3-F1
#
_cell.length_a   1.000
_cell.length_b   1.000
_cell.length_c   1.000
_cell.angle_alpha   90.00
_cell.angle_beta   90.00
_cell.angle_gamma   90.00
#
_symmetry.space_group_name_H-M   'P 1'
#
loop_
_entity.id
_entity.type
_entity.pdbx_description
1 polymer ?
#
loop_
_entity_poly.entity_id
_entity_poly.type
_entity_poly.pdbx_seq_one_letter_code
_entity_poly.pdbx_strand_id
1 'polypeptide(L)'
;QTLVEEHIPGIPGDVFIRDFMSLPNTNRIRFAKEFVKFNERCFVRLLGDMRAYNFIVEITPDIEDFQYRIRSIDFDQQSFEGRKNLYLPQYFKENAPIVELCIKYLNSDSIEQYQSEERTMMAFRLASQRYRIMDLLTIMGKDEISPPEKTEQLKAELGAHFKTSAFRTTSSMGQLLKVHLKQTLRKNLLILQKSMGKWQD
;
A
#
# COMPACT_ATOMS: atom_id res chain seq x y z
N GLN A 1 -4.78 9.19 28.90
CA GLN A 1 -4.83 8.06 27.96
C GLN A 1 -6.16 8.16 27.25
N THR A 2 -6.16 8.56 25.98
CA THR A 2 -7.40 8.75 25.22
C THR A 2 -7.44 7.62 24.19
N LEU A 3 -7.95 6.46 24.61
CA LEU A 3 -8.31 5.39 23.69
C LEU A 3 -9.57 5.85 22.96
N VAL A 4 -9.37 6.44 21.78
CA VAL A 4 -10.46 6.65 20.84
C VAL A 4 -10.65 5.31 20.14
N GLU A 5 -11.55 4.49 20.68
CA GLU A 5 -11.96 3.23 20.07
C GLU A 5 -12.95 3.56 18.93
N GLU A 6 -12.39 3.92 17.77
CA GLU A 6 -13.19 4.08 16.55
C GLU A 6 -13.58 2.70 16.03
N HIS A 7 -14.88 2.43 15.94
CA HIS A 7 -15.38 1.25 15.24
C HIS A 7 -15.03 1.39 13.76
N ILE A 8 -14.18 0.51 13.25
CA ILE A 8 -13.83 0.50 11.83
C ILE A 8 -14.83 -0.40 11.10
N PRO A 9 -15.76 0.13 10.28
CA PRO A 9 -16.78 -0.67 9.62
C PRO A 9 -16.15 -1.58 8.56
N GLY A 10 -16.46 -2.87 8.58
CA GLY A 10 -16.02 -3.83 7.57
C GLY A 10 -15.95 -5.27 8.09
N ILE A 11 -15.72 -6.21 7.18
CA ILE A 11 -15.56 -7.64 7.52
C ILE A 11 -14.07 -7.90 7.73
N PRO A 12 -13.62 -8.44 8.89
CA PRO A 12 -12.21 -8.83 9.07
C PRO A 12 -11.73 -9.73 7.93
N GLY A 13 -10.51 -9.53 7.44
CA GLY A 13 -10.02 -10.21 6.24
C GLY A 13 -9.99 -11.73 6.37
N ASP A 14 -9.66 -12.24 7.56
CA ASP A 14 -9.70 -13.67 7.89
C ASP A 14 -11.13 -14.23 7.87
N VAL A 15 -12.09 -13.48 8.42
CA VAL A 15 -13.52 -13.80 8.34
C VAL A 15 -14.02 -13.75 6.90
N PHE A 16 -13.60 -12.75 6.12
CA PHE A 16 -13.96 -12.64 4.70
C PHE A 16 -13.47 -13.85 3.90
N ILE A 17 -12.21 -14.25 4.09
CA ILE A 17 -11.64 -15.43 3.44
C ILE A 17 -12.45 -16.69 3.77
N ARG A 18 -12.80 -16.88 5.05
CA ARG A 18 -13.49 -18.09 5.54
C ARG A 18 -14.95 -18.15 5.08
N ASP A 19 -15.70 -17.07 5.25
CA ASP A 19 -17.16 -17.09 5.19
C ASP A 19 -17.74 -16.46 3.92
N PHE A 20 -17.02 -15.54 3.27
CA PHE A 20 -17.56 -14.72 2.17
C PHE A 20 -16.92 -15.00 0.82
N MET A 21 -15.62 -15.29 0.78
CA MET A 21 -14.86 -15.38 -0.47
C MET A 21 -15.36 -16.49 -1.42
N SER A 22 -15.93 -17.55 -0.86
CA SER A 22 -16.47 -18.70 -1.59
C SER A 22 -17.96 -18.57 -1.94
N LEU A 23 -18.67 -17.55 -1.46
CA LEU A 23 -20.09 -17.38 -1.73
C LEU A 23 -20.38 -17.14 -3.23
N PRO A 24 -21.52 -17.62 -3.76
CA PRO A 24 -21.87 -17.45 -5.17
C PRO A 24 -21.97 -15.99 -5.62
N ASN A 25 -22.47 -15.11 -4.74
CA ASN A 25 -22.64 -13.67 -4.98
C ASN A 25 -21.37 -12.83 -4.80
N THR A 26 -20.25 -13.44 -4.39
CA THR A 26 -18.98 -12.71 -4.25
C THR A 26 -18.32 -12.52 -5.61
N ASN A 27 -18.15 -11.26 -6.03
CA ASN A 27 -17.43 -10.93 -7.25
C ASN A 27 -15.91 -11.03 -7.03
N ARG A 28 -15.41 -12.24 -7.21
CA ARG A 28 -14.01 -12.64 -6.98
C ARG A 28 -13.01 -11.85 -7.82
N ILE A 29 -13.37 -11.47 -9.05
CA ILE A 29 -12.49 -10.69 -9.93
C ILE A 29 -12.31 -9.27 -9.35
N ARG A 30 -13.40 -8.63 -8.93
CA ARG A 30 -13.34 -7.29 -8.31
C ARG A 30 -12.61 -7.33 -6.96
N PHE A 31 -12.82 -8.35 -6.15
CA PHE A 31 -12.06 -8.53 -4.91
C PHE A 31 -10.56 -8.76 -5.17
N ALA A 32 -10.20 -9.62 -6.13
CA ALA A 32 -8.81 -9.85 -6.52
C ALA A 32 -8.14 -8.57 -7.04
N LYS A 33 -8.85 -7.77 -7.85
CA LYS A 33 -8.40 -6.43 -8.28
C LYS A 33 -8.10 -5.54 -7.07
N GLU A 34 -8.98 -5.50 -6.09
CA GLU A 34 -8.78 -4.70 -4.89
C GLU A 34 -7.60 -5.20 -4.04
N PHE A 35 -7.37 -6.51 -3.95
CA PHE A 35 -6.20 -7.05 -3.24
C PHE A 35 -4.88 -6.67 -3.92
N VAL A 36 -4.80 -6.69 -5.26
CA VAL A 36 -3.63 -6.19 -6.00
C VAL A 36 -3.36 -4.72 -5.67
N LYS A 37 -4.41 -3.90 -5.64
CA LYS A 37 -4.30 -2.48 -5.27
C LYS A 37 -3.89 -2.30 -3.82
N PHE A 38 -4.44 -3.08 -2.89
CA PHE A 38 -4.08 -3.02 -1.48
C PHE A 38 -2.62 -3.42 -1.24
N ASN A 39 -2.16 -4.48 -1.89
CA ASN A 39 -0.76 -4.92 -1.85
C ASN A 39 0.19 -3.82 -2.34
N GLU A 40 -0.16 -3.15 -3.43
CA GLU A 40 0.59 -2.00 -3.93
C GLU A 40 0.57 -0.81 -2.95
N ARG A 41 -0.60 -0.47 -2.38
CA ARG A 41 -0.71 0.60 -1.36
C ARG A 41 0.19 0.33 -0.15
N CYS A 42 0.22 -0.92 0.33
CA CYS A 42 1.05 -1.30 1.47
C CYS A 42 2.52 -1.10 1.15
N PHE A 43 2.94 -1.56 -0.03
CA PHE A 43 4.33 -1.41 -0.45
C PHE A 43 4.73 0.06 -0.63
N VAL A 44 3.95 0.85 -1.36
CA VAL A 44 4.22 2.28 -1.60
C VAL A 44 4.32 3.07 -0.29
N ARG A 45 3.46 2.75 0.68
CA ARG A 45 3.47 3.41 2.00
C ARG A 45 4.52 2.84 2.94
N LEU A 46 5.11 1.68 2.66
CA LEU A 46 5.80 0.87 3.65
C LEU A 46 4.89 0.60 4.86
N LEU A 47 3.68 0.09 4.63
CA LEU A 47 2.77 -0.39 5.68
C LEU A 47 2.99 -1.90 5.87
N GLY A 48 3.58 -2.27 7.00
CA GLY A 48 4.02 -3.63 7.28
C GLY A 48 2.94 -4.51 7.90
N ASP A 49 3.21 -5.82 7.96
CA ASP A 49 2.44 -6.85 8.67
C ASP A 49 0.93 -6.88 8.38
N MET A 50 0.57 -6.80 7.11
CA MET A 50 -0.84 -6.82 6.67
C MET A 50 -1.35 -8.24 6.45
N ARG A 51 -1.40 -9.04 7.52
CA ARG A 51 -2.07 -10.34 7.56
C ARG A 51 -3.59 -10.19 7.51
N ALA A 52 -4.31 -11.27 7.22
CA ALA A 52 -5.76 -11.26 7.04
C ALA A 52 -6.53 -10.67 8.23
N TYR A 53 -6.04 -10.81 9.47
CA TYR A 53 -6.65 -10.24 10.66
C TYR A 53 -6.27 -8.77 10.94
N ASN A 54 -5.34 -8.19 10.17
CA ASN A 54 -4.86 -6.80 10.29
C ASN A 54 -5.49 -5.86 9.24
N PHE A 55 -6.45 -6.34 8.46
CA PHE A 55 -7.27 -5.53 7.58
C PHE A 55 -8.72 -5.98 7.58
N ILE A 56 -9.59 -5.09 7.11
CA ILE A 56 -11.00 -5.34 6.87
C ILE A 56 -11.31 -5.20 5.37
N VAL A 57 -12.41 -5.82 4.96
CA VAL A 57 -13.02 -5.72 3.63
C VAL A 57 -14.34 -4.97 3.77
N GLU A 58 -14.40 -3.79 3.16
CA GLU A 58 -15.65 -3.05 2.94
C GLU A 58 -16.26 -3.50 1.63
N ILE A 59 -17.57 -3.71 1.63
CA ILE A 59 -18.36 -4.06 0.45
C ILE A 59 -19.42 -2.99 0.28
N THR A 60 -19.34 -2.23 -0.80
CA THR A 60 -20.30 -1.17 -1.13
C THR A 60 -21.09 -1.60 -2.36
N PRO A 61 -22.43 -1.64 -2.30
CA PRO A 61 -23.24 -1.81 -3.50
C PRO A 61 -22.94 -0.70 -4.52
N ASP A 62 -22.77 -1.07 -5.77
CA ASP A 62 -22.51 -0.16 -6.89
C ASP A 62 -23.53 -0.41 -8.00
N ILE A 63 -23.68 0.52 -8.94
CA ILE A 63 -24.66 0.44 -10.04
C ILE A 63 -24.51 -0.87 -10.84
N GLU A 64 -23.27 -1.35 -10.98
CA GLU A 64 -22.97 -2.55 -11.75
C GLU A 64 -23.02 -3.86 -10.95
N ASP A 65 -22.62 -3.84 -9.67
CA ASP A 65 -22.55 -5.02 -8.78
C ASP A 65 -22.09 -4.60 -7.36
N PHE A 66 -20.87 -4.97 -6.95
CA PHE A 66 -20.24 -4.57 -5.70
C PHE A 66 -18.88 -3.91 -5.94
N GLN A 67 -18.52 -2.96 -5.10
CA GLN A 67 -17.18 -2.43 -4.96
C GLN A 67 -16.55 -2.95 -3.66
N TYR A 68 -15.37 -3.55 -3.77
CA TYR A 68 -14.58 -3.96 -2.62
C TYR A 68 -13.55 -2.91 -2.28
N ARG A 69 -13.32 -2.68 -0.99
CA ARG A 69 -12.21 -1.87 -0.49
C ARG A 69 -11.55 -2.58 0.67
N ILE A 70 -10.24 -2.80 0.58
CA ILE A 70 -9.46 -3.34 1.70
C ILE A 70 -8.82 -2.18 2.46
N ARG A 71 -9.06 -2.13 3.77
CA ARG A 71 -8.51 -1.12 4.69
C ARG A 71 -7.75 -1.79 5.82
N SER A 72 -6.54 -1.31 6.07
CA SER A 72 -5.77 -1.69 7.25
C SER A 72 -6.47 -1.20 8.52
N ILE A 73 -6.46 -2.02 9.56
CA ILE A 73 -6.93 -1.64 10.90
C ILE A 73 -5.76 -1.46 11.87
N ASP A 74 -4.65 -2.15 11.63
CA ASP A 74 -3.40 -2.00 12.38
C ASP A 74 -2.45 -1.07 11.60
N PHE A 75 -2.02 0.02 12.24
CA PHE A 75 -1.05 0.96 11.69
C PHE A 75 0.27 0.98 12.47
N ASP A 76 0.41 0.17 13.52
CA ASP A 76 1.60 0.17 14.39
C ASP A 76 2.85 -0.27 13.61
N GLN A 77 2.65 -1.02 12.53
CA GLN A 77 3.71 -1.52 11.64
C GLN A 77 4.01 -0.59 10.45
N GLN A 78 3.54 0.66 10.49
CA GLN A 78 3.82 1.67 9.48
C GLN A 78 5.31 2.07 9.51
N SER A 79 6.04 1.71 8.47
CA SER A 79 7.46 1.99 8.26
C SER A 79 8.37 1.45 9.38
N PHE A 80 7.99 0.33 10.00
CA PHE A 80 8.74 -0.24 11.12
C PHE A 80 9.70 -1.36 10.71
N GLU A 81 9.32 -2.18 9.73
CA GLU A 81 9.98 -3.44 9.43
C GLU A 81 11.21 -3.32 8.51
N GLY A 82 12.21 -4.18 8.75
CA GLY A 82 13.45 -4.20 7.95
C GLY A 82 13.34 -5.01 6.66
N ARG A 83 12.56 -6.09 6.69
CA ARG A 83 12.35 -6.97 5.52
C ARG A 83 11.33 -6.37 4.57
N LYS A 84 11.71 -6.11 3.32
CA LYS A 84 10.84 -5.56 2.26
C LYS A 84 9.57 -6.39 2.08
N ASN A 85 9.67 -7.71 2.15
CA ASN A 85 8.53 -8.60 1.94
C ASN A 85 7.44 -8.47 3.01
N LEU A 86 7.74 -7.90 4.19
CA LEU A 86 6.73 -7.62 5.21
C LEU A 86 5.80 -6.45 4.82
N TYR A 87 6.16 -5.66 3.81
CA TYR A 87 5.33 -4.61 3.22
C TYR A 87 4.48 -5.08 2.04
N LEU A 88 4.51 -6.38 1.74
CA LEU A 88 3.84 -6.98 0.60
C LEU A 88 2.87 -8.06 1.13
N PRO A 89 1.59 -7.72 1.36
CA PRO A 89 0.57 -8.62 1.87
C PRO A 89 0.55 -10.02 1.25
N GLN A 90 0.87 -10.14 -0.04
CA GLN A 90 0.93 -11.43 -0.75
C GLN A 90 1.92 -12.46 -0.16
N TYR A 91 2.88 -12.07 0.67
CA TYR A 91 3.84 -13.00 1.27
C TYR A 91 3.41 -13.57 2.63
N PHE A 92 2.29 -13.13 3.19
CA PHE A 92 1.76 -13.71 4.43
C PHE A 92 0.95 -14.97 4.14
N LYS A 93 1.16 -16.01 4.95
CA LYS A 93 0.51 -17.32 4.78
C LYS A 93 -1.01 -17.21 4.90
N GLU A 94 -1.46 -16.35 5.80
CA GLU A 94 -2.87 -16.05 6.06
C GLU A 94 -3.57 -15.47 4.83
N ASN A 95 -2.81 -14.82 3.94
CA ASN A 95 -3.34 -14.24 2.70
C ASN A 95 -3.24 -15.18 1.50
N ALA A 96 -2.67 -16.39 1.65
CA ALA A 96 -2.49 -17.34 0.54
C ALA A 96 -3.78 -17.64 -0.23
N PRO A 97 -4.96 -17.82 0.40
CA PRO A 97 -6.20 -18.04 -0.35
C PRO A 97 -6.58 -16.86 -1.27
N ILE A 98 -6.25 -15.63 -0.88
CA ILE A 98 -6.48 -14.44 -1.72
C ILE A 98 -5.47 -14.41 -2.88
N VAL A 99 -4.21 -14.77 -2.62
CA VAL A 99 -3.17 -14.83 -3.66
C VAL A 99 -3.53 -15.87 -4.72
N GLU A 100 -4.00 -17.04 -4.32
CA GLU A 100 -4.50 -18.09 -5.22
C GLU A 100 -5.68 -17.59 -6.06
N LEU A 101 -6.59 -16.81 -5.46
CA LEU A 101 -7.68 -16.15 -6.16
C LEU A 101 -7.16 -15.19 -7.24
N CYS A 102 -6.17 -14.35 -6.90
CA CYS A 102 -5.55 -13.44 -7.87
C CYS A 102 -4.91 -14.20 -9.03
N ILE A 103 -4.16 -15.27 -8.76
CA ILE A 103 -3.53 -16.10 -9.80
C ILE A 103 -4.58 -16.75 -10.72
N LYS A 104 -5.70 -17.20 -10.13
CA LYS A 104 -6.77 -17.86 -10.88
C LYS A 104 -7.52 -16.90 -11.84
N TYR A 105 -7.72 -15.66 -11.43
CA TYR A 105 -8.62 -14.74 -12.14
C TYR A 105 -7.92 -13.60 -12.89
N LEU A 106 -6.66 -13.30 -12.58
CA LEU A 106 -5.93 -12.17 -13.14
C LEU A 106 -4.70 -12.64 -13.92
N ASN A 107 -4.45 -12.01 -15.07
CA ASN A 107 -3.20 -12.16 -15.81
C ASN A 107 -2.19 -11.06 -15.42
N SER A 108 -0.95 -11.18 -15.91
CA SER A 108 0.13 -10.22 -15.65
C SER A 108 -0.27 -8.80 -16.01
N ASP A 109 -0.88 -8.62 -17.18
CA ASP A 109 -1.20 -7.29 -17.73
C ASP A 109 -2.26 -6.59 -16.87
N SER A 110 -3.25 -7.33 -16.38
CA SER A 110 -4.27 -6.83 -15.46
C SER A 110 -3.66 -6.43 -14.12
N ILE A 111 -2.73 -7.23 -13.60
CA ILE A 111 -2.02 -6.93 -12.34
C ILE A 111 -1.22 -5.63 -12.49
N GLU A 112 -0.42 -5.51 -13.55
CA GLU A 112 0.36 -4.30 -13.84
C GLU A 112 -0.53 -3.07 -14.02
N GLN A 113 -1.65 -3.23 -14.73
CA GLN A 113 -2.65 -2.17 -14.88
C GLN A 113 -3.19 -1.71 -13.51
N TYR A 114 -3.61 -2.63 -12.65
CA TYR A 114 -4.20 -2.29 -11.35
C TYR A 114 -3.17 -1.64 -10.40
N GLN A 115 -1.91 -2.10 -10.43
CA GLN A 115 -0.82 -1.42 -9.73
C GLN A 115 -0.61 0.00 -10.26
N SER A 116 -0.63 0.21 -11.57
CA SER A 116 -0.49 1.53 -12.20
C SER A 116 -1.66 2.47 -11.85
N GLU A 117 -2.90 1.97 -11.87
CA GLU A 117 -4.09 2.70 -11.42
C GLU A 117 -3.94 3.18 -9.97
N GLU A 118 -3.52 2.29 -9.07
CA GLU A 118 -3.33 2.64 -7.66
C GLU A 118 -2.20 3.66 -7.48
N ARG A 119 -1.03 3.45 -8.11
CA ARG A 119 0.07 4.44 -8.06
C ARG A 119 -0.35 5.80 -8.60
N THR A 120 -1.20 5.86 -9.61
CA THR A 120 -1.75 7.11 -10.15
C THR A 120 -2.63 7.82 -9.12
N MET A 121 -3.56 7.10 -8.49
CA MET A 121 -4.40 7.65 -7.42
C MET A 121 -3.56 8.12 -6.23
N MET A 122 -2.55 7.36 -5.82
CA MET A 122 -1.65 7.72 -4.74
C MET A 122 -0.82 8.96 -5.07
N ALA A 123 -0.31 9.08 -6.30
CA ALA A 123 0.42 10.26 -6.75
C ALA A 123 -0.45 11.52 -6.75
N PHE A 124 -1.72 11.41 -7.17
CA PHE A 124 -2.67 12.53 -7.10
C PHE A 124 -2.91 12.98 -5.66
N ARG A 125 -3.13 12.03 -4.73
CA ARG A 125 -3.28 12.34 -3.28
C ARG A 125 -2.02 12.97 -2.70
N LEU A 126 -0.84 12.46 -3.05
CA LEU A 126 0.43 13.02 -2.60
C LEU A 126 0.62 14.46 -3.11
N ALA A 127 0.21 14.74 -4.35
CA ALA A 127 0.29 16.07 -4.93
C ALA A 127 -0.70 17.05 -4.25
N SER A 128 -1.95 16.63 -4.04
CA SER A 128 -2.98 17.48 -3.42
C SER A 128 -2.73 17.75 -1.94
N GLN A 129 -2.00 16.86 -1.24
CA GLN A 129 -1.62 17.00 0.17
C GLN A 129 -0.12 17.24 0.37
N ARG A 130 0.57 17.76 -0.65
CA ARG A 130 2.04 17.85 -0.68
C ARG A 130 2.62 18.46 0.59
N TYR A 131 2.14 19.62 1.03
CA TYR A 131 2.68 20.30 2.20
C TYR A 131 2.54 19.45 3.46
N ARG A 132 1.34 18.94 3.74
CA ARG A 132 1.07 18.08 4.90
C ARG A 132 1.93 16.81 4.92
N ILE A 133 2.11 16.16 3.77
CA ILE A 133 2.95 14.97 3.69
C ILE A 133 4.44 15.31 3.83
N MET A 134 4.91 16.43 3.29
CA MET A 134 6.30 16.86 3.46
C MET A 134 6.61 17.21 4.91
N ASP A 135 5.67 17.86 5.62
CA ASP A 135 5.81 18.15 7.06
C ASP A 135 5.91 16.86 7.87
N LEU A 136 5.02 15.89 7.60
CA LEU A 136 5.06 14.57 8.24
C LEU A 136 6.39 13.85 7.98
N LEU A 137 6.85 13.77 6.73
CA LEU A 137 8.14 13.14 6.39
C LEU A 137 9.34 13.86 7.02
N THR A 138 9.23 15.18 7.25
CA THR A 138 10.28 15.97 7.91
C THR A 138 10.34 15.64 9.40
N ILE A 139 9.20 15.46 10.06
CA ILE A 139 9.11 15.00 11.45
C ILE A 139 9.66 13.57 11.56
N MET A 140 9.14 12.65 10.74
CA MET A 140 9.60 11.26 10.66
C MET A 140 11.11 11.14 10.38
N GLY A 141 11.68 12.12 9.65
CA GLY A 141 13.10 12.14 9.33
C GLY A 141 14.01 12.39 10.54
N LYS A 142 13.47 12.96 11.62
CA LYS A 142 14.16 13.27 12.88
C LYS A 142 13.85 12.28 13.99
N ASP A 143 12.85 11.42 13.79
CA ASP A 143 12.35 10.47 14.78
C ASP A 143 13.00 9.09 14.61
N GLU A 144 13.08 8.32 15.69
CA GLU A 144 13.55 6.94 15.69
C GLU A 144 12.37 5.98 15.56
N ILE A 145 11.88 5.82 14.32
CA ILE A 145 10.71 4.98 14.02
C ILE A 145 11.04 3.49 14.15
N SER A 146 12.25 3.09 13.79
CA SER A 146 12.68 1.71 13.70
C SER A 146 14.16 1.59 14.06
N PRO A 147 14.60 0.47 14.67
CA PRO A 147 16.00 0.24 14.95
C PRO A 147 16.90 0.45 13.73
N PRO A 148 18.14 0.96 13.90
CA PRO A 148 19.07 1.20 12.81
C PRO A 148 19.29 -0.03 11.91
N GLU A 149 19.34 -1.23 12.49
CA GLU A 149 19.58 -2.48 11.77
C GLU A 149 18.46 -2.77 10.76
N LYS A 150 17.20 -2.57 11.17
CA LYS A 150 16.04 -2.73 10.29
C LYS A 150 16.06 -1.68 9.18
N THR A 151 16.41 -0.43 9.52
CA THR A 151 16.51 0.66 8.53
C THR A 151 17.57 0.37 7.48
N GLU A 152 18.77 -0.09 7.88
CA GLU A 152 19.84 -0.46 6.95
C GLU A 152 19.49 -1.68 6.10
N GLN A 153 18.83 -2.69 6.69
CA GLN A 153 18.34 -3.83 5.92
C GLN A 153 17.35 -3.38 4.83
N LEU A 154 16.33 -2.60 5.21
CA LEU A 154 15.32 -2.15 4.27
C LEU A 154 15.92 -1.26 3.17
N LYS A 155 16.87 -0.39 3.54
CA LYS A 155 17.64 0.43 2.59
C LYS A 155 18.32 -0.43 1.53
N ALA A 156 18.99 -1.50 1.92
CA ALA A 156 19.65 -2.41 1.00
C ALA A 156 18.64 -3.15 0.10
N GLU A 157 17.57 -3.69 0.68
CA GLU A 157 16.54 -4.43 -0.06
C GLU A 157 15.77 -3.55 -1.06
N LEU A 158 15.44 -2.30 -0.69
CA LEU A 158 14.83 -1.33 -1.60
C LEU A 158 15.80 -0.88 -2.70
N GLY A 159 17.08 -0.66 -2.36
CA GLY A 159 18.12 -0.35 -3.34
C GLY A 159 18.27 -1.45 -4.39
N ALA A 160 18.24 -2.71 -3.97
CA ALA A 160 18.24 -3.86 -4.87
C ALA A 160 16.95 -3.96 -5.70
N HIS A 161 15.79 -3.76 -5.06
CA HIS A 161 14.48 -3.83 -5.72
C HIS A 161 14.34 -2.82 -6.88
N PHE A 162 14.70 -1.56 -6.63
CA PHE A 162 14.65 -0.50 -7.65
C PHE A 162 15.90 -0.43 -8.52
N LYS A 163 16.92 -1.26 -8.25
CA LYS A 163 18.23 -1.25 -8.92
C LYS A 163 18.85 0.16 -8.92
N THR A 164 18.88 0.81 -7.76
CA THR A 164 19.32 2.21 -7.62
C THR A 164 20.14 2.46 -6.37
N SER A 165 21.09 3.39 -6.44
CA SER A 165 21.88 3.86 -5.30
C SER A 165 21.21 5.00 -4.51
N ALA A 166 20.03 5.46 -4.94
CA ALA A 166 19.34 6.62 -4.34
C ALA A 166 19.04 6.47 -2.83
N PHE A 167 18.97 5.24 -2.32
CA PHE A 167 18.73 4.96 -0.91
C PHE A 167 19.98 5.05 -0.04
N ARG A 168 21.19 5.05 -0.62
CA ARG A 168 22.45 5.03 0.15
C ARG A 168 22.61 6.22 1.10
N THR A 169 22.04 7.38 0.74
CA THR A 169 22.19 8.62 1.48
C THR A 169 21.14 8.83 2.57
N THR A 170 20.20 7.90 2.76
CA THR A 170 19.14 8.05 3.78
C THR A 170 19.66 7.62 5.14
N SER A 171 19.60 8.49 6.14
CA SER A 171 20.10 8.23 7.50
C SER A 171 19.00 7.87 8.50
N SER A 172 17.72 7.94 8.11
CA SER A 172 16.58 7.58 8.96
C SER A 172 15.46 6.95 8.15
N MET A 173 14.54 6.27 8.84
CA MET A 173 13.38 5.62 8.22
C MET A 173 12.47 6.61 7.50
N GLY A 174 12.25 7.81 8.05
CA GLY A 174 11.48 8.86 7.37
C GLY A 174 12.13 9.33 6.06
N GLN A 175 13.46 9.46 6.04
CA GLN A 175 14.19 9.78 4.80
C GLN A 175 14.12 8.62 3.79
N LEU A 176 14.19 7.38 4.26
CA LEU A 176 14.05 6.19 3.45
C LEU A 176 12.68 6.13 2.76
N LEU A 177 11.60 6.34 3.52
CA LEU A 177 10.23 6.42 3.00
C LEU A 177 10.08 7.55 1.97
N LYS A 178 10.68 8.72 2.22
CA LYS A 178 10.64 9.85 1.27
C LYS A 178 11.28 9.48 -0.07
N VAL A 179 12.45 8.84 -0.06
CA VAL A 179 13.10 8.35 -1.29
C VAL A 179 12.26 7.26 -1.95
N HIS A 180 11.72 6.33 -1.17
CA HIS A 180 10.85 5.26 -1.66
C HIS A 180 9.61 5.76 -2.39
N LEU A 181 8.88 6.71 -1.80
CA LEU A 181 7.74 7.38 -2.42
C LEU A 181 8.13 8.06 -3.73
N LYS A 182 9.28 8.76 -3.73
CA LYS A 182 9.79 9.41 -4.94
C LYS A 182 10.12 8.39 -6.04
N GLN A 183 10.76 7.27 -5.72
CA GLN A 183 11.08 6.23 -6.71
C GLN A 183 9.81 5.57 -7.27
N THR A 184 8.89 5.18 -6.39
CA THR A 184 7.68 4.44 -6.75
C THR A 184 6.70 5.29 -7.57
N LEU A 185 6.58 6.58 -7.24
CA LEU A 185 5.58 7.47 -7.85
C LEU A 185 6.15 8.43 -8.90
N ARG A 186 7.46 8.35 -9.21
CA ARG A 186 8.15 9.31 -10.11
C ARG A 186 7.42 9.52 -11.44
N LYS A 187 7.10 8.42 -12.14
CA LYS A 187 6.45 8.47 -13.47
C LYS A 187 5.10 9.19 -13.38
N ASN A 188 4.30 8.87 -12.37
CA ASN A 188 2.96 9.44 -12.17
C ASN A 188 3.03 10.92 -11.81
N LEU A 189 3.95 11.31 -10.92
CA LEU A 189 4.17 12.70 -10.55
C LEU A 189 4.63 13.57 -11.73
N LEU A 190 5.48 13.04 -12.62
CA LEU A 190 5.91 13.74 -13.83
C LEU A 190 4.75 13.96 -14.81
N ILE A 191 3.85 12.97 -14.96
CA ILE A 191 2.66 13.09 -15.79
C ILE A 191 1.73 14.17 -15.22
N LEU A 192 1.49 14.16 -13.90
CA LEU A 192 0.65 15.15 -13.22
C LEU A 192 1.22 16.59 -13.32
N GLN A 193 2.54 16.75 -13.22
CA GLN A 193 3.17 18.06 -13.41
C GLN A 193 2.99 18.59 -14.82
N LYS A 194 3.16 17.74 -15.84
CA LYS A 194 2.92 18.12 -17.24
C LYS A 194 1.46 18.46 -17.51
N SER A 195 0.51 17.76 -16.88
CA SER A 195 -0.90 18.10 -17.03
C SER A 195 -1.22 19.42 -16.32
N MET A 196 -0.74 19.65 -15.10
CA MET A 196 -1.01 20.91 -14.36
C MET A 196 -0.36 22.14 -14.99
N GLY A 197 0.84 22.00 -15.56
CA GLY A 197 1.48 23.09 -16.31
C GLY A 197 0.70 23.52 -17.56
N LYS A 198 -0.08 22.62 -18.17
CA LYS A 198 -0.95 22.93 -19.32
C LYS A 198 -2.25 23.65 -18.96
N TRP A 199 -2.61 23.78 -17.69
CA TRP A 199 -3.78 24.55 -17.24
C TRP A 199 -3.40 25.98 -16.79
N GLN A 200 -2.12 26.34 -16.88
CA GLN A 200 -1.60 27.67 -16.54
C GLN A 200 -1.19 28.51 -17.77
N ASP A 201 -1.36 27.95 -18.97
CA ASP A 201 -1.21 28.62 -20.28
C ASP A 201 -2.59 28.72 -20.97
#